data_AF-A0A848VTG5-F1
#
_entry.id   AF-A0A848VTG5-F1
#
_cell.length_a   1.000
_cell.length_b   1.000
_cell.length_c   1.000
_cell.angle_alpha   90.00
_cell.angle_beta   90.00
_cell.angle_gamma   90.00
#
_symmetry.space_group_name_H-M   'P 1'
#
loop_
_entity.id
_entity.type
_entity.pdbx_description
1 polymer ?
#
loop_
_entity_poly.entity_id
_entity_poly.type
_entity_poly.pdbx_seq_one_letter_code
_entity_poly.pdbx_strand_id
1 'polypeptide(L)' 'MGQTYLSDTDLADRFGVSRNTIWRWHRELLGFPRAVRLSQGCTRWRLSEIAEWEASR' A
#
# COMPACT_ATOMS: atom_id res chain seq x y z
N MET A 1 0.03 14.55 -13.80
CA MET A 1 1.04 14.18 -12.79
C MET A 1 1.01 12.66 -12.60
N GLY A 2 2.18 12.00 -12.55
CA GLY A 2 2.30 10.54 -12.66
C GLY A 2 1.73 9.77 -11.47
N GLN A 3 0.92 8.75 -11.75
CA GLN A 3 0.43 7.81 -10.74
C GLN A 3 1.61 6.92 -10.31
N THR A 4 2.14 7.16 -9.11
CA THR A 4 3.23 6.35 -8.55
C THR A 4 2.63 5.16 -7.81
N TYR A 5 3.08 3.95 -8.13
CA TYR A 5 2.60 2.72 -7.53
C TYR A 5 3.69 2.05 -6.72
N LEU A 6 3.43 1.89 -5.42
CA LEU A 6 4.32 1.22 -4.48
C LEU A 6 4.01 -0.28 -4.44
N SER A 7 5.04 -1.10 -4.37
CA SER A 7 4.90 -2.54 -4.12
C SER A 7 4.76 -2.77 -2.60
N ASP A 8 4.40 -3.99 -2.21
CA ASP A 8 4.37 -4.38 -0.79
C ASP A 8 5.73 -4.21 -0.11
N THR A 9 6.81 -4.37 -0.86
CA THR A 9 8.18 -4.18 -0.37
C THR A 9 8.52 -2.70 -0.19
N ASP A 10 8.11 -1.82 -1.11
CA ASP A 10 8.29 -0.37 -0.96
C ASP A 10 7.51 0.17 0.23
N LEU A 11 6.29 -0.34 0.45
CA LEU A 11 5.50 0.01 1.63
C LEU A 11 6.12 -0.51 2.92
N ALA A 12 6.62 -1.74 2.91
CA ALA A 12 7.32 -2.34 4.04
C ALA A 12 8.52 -1.50 4.45
N ASP A 13 9.36 -1.10 3.50
CA ASP A 13 10.51 -0.22 3.73
C ASP A 13 10.08 1.16 4.27
N ARG A 14 9.11 1.81 3.61
CA ARG A 14 8.59 3.12 4.01
C ARG A 14 8.06 3.16 5.45
N PHE A 15 7.31 2.12 5.84
CA PHE A 15 6.74 2.02 7.18
C PHE A 15 7.68 1.35 8.20
N GLY A 16 8.85 0.85 7.76
CA GLY A 16 9.77 0.09 8.62
C GLY A 16 9.17 -1.22 9.14
N VAL A 17 8.23 -1.83 8.41
CA VAL A 17 7.53 -3.06 8.79
C VAL A 17 7.81 -4.19 7.82
N SER A 18 7.46 -5.42 8.18
CA SER A 18 7.53 -6.55 7.24
C SER A 18 6.41 -6.50 6.21
N ARG A 19 6.65 -7.04 5.00
CA ARG A 19 5.64 -7.17 3.94
C ARG A 19 4.35 -7.86 4.43
N ASN A 20 4.48 -8.86 5.31
CA ASN A 20 3.35 -9.54 5.93
C ASN A 20 2.45 -8.60 6.75
N THR A 21 3.03 -7.58 7.39
CA THR A 21 2.30 -6.55 8.14
C THR A 21 1.46 -5.70 7.20
N ILE A 22 1.99 -5.33 6.03
CA ILE A 22 1.23 -4.61 4.99
C ILE A 22 0.01 -5.44 4.53
N TRP A 23 0.22 -6.73 4.26
CA TRP A 23 -0.89 -7.63 3.91
C TRP A 23 -1.89 -7.85 5.05
N ARG A 24 -1.43 -7.85 6.30
CA ARG A 24 -2.32 -7.86 7.47
C ARG A 24 -3.15 -6.59 7.55
N TRP A 25 -2.54 -5.42 7.42
CA TRP A 25 -3.24 -4.14 7.38
C TRP A 25 -4.28 -4.09 6.27
N HIS A 26 -3.94 -4.57 5.08
CA HIS A 26 -4.91 -4.67 3.98
C HIS A 26 -6.12 -5.57 4.31
N ARG A 27 -5.98 -6.57 5.19
CA ARG A 27 -7.06 -7.48 5.59
C ARG A 27 -7.82 -7.02 6.84
N GLU A 28 -7.14 -6.38 7.77
CA GLU A 28 -7.65 -6.06 9.11
C GLU A 28 -8.04 -4.57 9.25
N LEU A 29 -7.38 -3.65 8.55
CA LEU A 29 -7.66 -2.22 8.63
C LEU A 29 -8.64 -1.78 7.55
N LEU A 30 -9.85 -1.41 7.97
CA LEU A 30 -10.91 -0.87 7.10
C LEU A 30 -10.60 0.49 6.45
N GLY A 31 -9.49 1.13 6.82
CA GLY A 31 -9.03 2.39 6.23
C GLY A 31 -7.75 2.29 5.41
N PHE A 32 -7.08 1.13 5.37
CA PHE A 32 -5.83 1.00 4.62
C PHE A 32 -6.11 0.97 3.10
N PRO A 33 -5.26 1.59 2.26
CA PRO A 33 -5.49 1.63 0.82
C PRO A 33 -5.61 0.24 0.20
N ARG A 34 -6.55 0.10 -0.73
CA ARG A 34 -6.76 -1.18 -1.42
C ARG A 34 -5.69 -1.38 -2.48
N ALA A 35 -5.19 -2.61 -2.52
CA ALA A 35 -4.17 -2.98 -3.47
C ALA A 35 -4.79 -3.12 -4.87
N VAL A 36 -4.24 -2.39 -5.84
CA VAL A 36 -4.64 -2.39 -7.24
C VAL A 36 -3.87 -3.47 -7.99
N ARG A 37 -4.57 -4.38 -8.65
CA ARG A 37 -3.96 -5.37 -9.54
C ARG A 37 -3.65 -4.72 -10.89
N LEU A 38 -2.37 -4.50 -11.18
CA LEU A 38 -1.91 -3.97 -12.47
C LEU A 38 -1.70 -5.08 -13.51
N SER A 39 -1.34 -6.30 -13.09
CA SER A 39 -1.17 -7.47 -13.97
C SER A 39 -1.36 -8.77 -13.18
N GLN A 40 -1.37 -9.92 -13.86
CA GLN A 40 -1.41 -11.24 -13.21
C GLN A 40 -0.22 -11.38 -12.25
N GLY A 41 -0.50 -11.37 -10.95
CA GLY A 41 0.50 -11.51 -9.89
C GLY A 41 1.13 -10.21 -9.38
N CYS A 42 0.89 -9.05 -10.02
CA CYS A 42 1.40 -7.77 -9.56
C CYS A 42 0.29 -6.94 -8.90
N THR A 43 0.27 -6.98 -7.57
CA THR A 43 -0.59 -6.12 -6.76
C THR A 43 0.24 -4.93 -6.26
N ARG A 44 -0.22 -3.70 -6.49
CA ARG A 44 0.46 -2.49 -6.02
C ARG A 44 -0.51 -1.51 -5.38
N TRP A 45 0.02 -0.61 -4.57
CA TRP A 45 -0.72 0.44 -3.89
C TRP A 45 -0.45 1.78 -4.53
N ARG A 46 -1.47 2.63 -4.61
CA ARG A 46 -1.27 4.00 -5.10
C ARG A 46 -0.60 4.83 -4.02
N LEU A 47 0.48 5.50 -4.38
CA LEU A 47 1.18 6.41 -3.48
C LEU A 47 0.24 7.51 -2.95
N SER A 48 -0.67 8.02 -3.79
CA SER A 48 -1.64 9.04 -3.37
C SER A 48 -2.55 8.54 -2.25
N GLU A 49 -3.15 7.36 -2.39
CA GLU A 49 -4.01 6.79 -1.34
C GLU A 49 -3.24 6.53 -0.04
N ILE A 50 -1.99 6.08 -0.15
CA ILE A 50 -1.11 5.86 1.01
C ILE A 50 -0.78 7.18 1.69
N ALA A 51 -0.44 8.22 0.94
CA ALA A 51 -0.15 9.55 1.47
C ALA A 51 -1.40 10.20 2.11
N GLU A 52 -2.58 10.04 1.49
CA GLU A 52 -3.85 10.50 2.05
C GLU A 52 -4.18 9.78 3.35
N TRP A 53 -3.95 8.47 3.41
CA TRP A 53 -4.14 7.69 4.63
C TRP A 53 -3.13 8.04 5.73
N GLU A 54 -1.87 8.27 5.38
CA GLU A 54 -0.85 8.79 6.29
C GLU A 54 -1.26 10.15 6.86
N ALA A 55 -1.84 11.04 6.04
CA ALA A 55 -2.31 12.36 6.47
C ALA A 55 -3.62 12.31 7.28
N SER A 56 -4.42 11.25 7.12
CA SER A 56 -5.66 11.05 7.85
C SER A 56 -5.47 10.35 9.21
N ARG A 57 -4.26 9.90 9.54
CA ARG A 57 -3.88 9.38 10.86
C ARG A 57 -3.21 10.45 11.71
#